data_AF-A0A535M5E6-F1
#
_entry.id   AF-A0A535M5E6-F1
#
_cell.length_a   1.000
_cell.length_b   1.000
_cell.length_c   1.000
_cell.angle_alpha   90.00
_cell.angle_beta   90.00
_cell.angle_gamma   90.00
#
_symmetry.space_group_name_H-M   'P 1'
#
loop_
_entity.id
_entity.type
_entity.pdbx_description
1 polymer ?
#
loop_
_entity_poly.entity_id
_entity_poly.type
_entity_poly.pdbx_seq_one_letter_code
_entity_poly.pdbx_strand_id
1 'polypeptide(L)'
;MTRTLPHGVSMAMGEWRRPPRPGDLVVGRITEIGVHDHAESRNGRRMRLYGGDLIVGALGNRYATDLYEGYVIDSPSAHLLTAGGVVGSVVSSHDALSEPTRVEIVGGLVGATGVPLSTEDFAQPAPATPMRRPPTLVVVGSGMNTGKTTVAAALIRG
;
A
#
# COMPACT_ATOMS: atom_id res chain seq x y z
N MET A 1 -3.46 -3.56 4.34
CA MET A 1 -2.72 -3.88 5.58
C MET A 1 -1.66 -4.89 5.21
N THR A 2 -0.38 -4.58 5.44
CA THR A 2 0.74 -5.22 4.74
C THR A 2 0.72 -6.76 4.90
N ARG A 3 0.50 -7.46 3.78
CA ARG A 3 0.29 -8.91 3.69
C ARG A 3 1.46 -9.74 4.26
N THR A 4 2.64 -9.15 4.30
CA THR A 4 3.91 -9.86 4.54
C THR A 4 4.38 -9.84 5.99
N LEU A 5 3.59 -9.35 6.93
CA LEU A 5 3.96 -9.37 8.35
C LEU A 5 3.89 -10.81 8.91
N PRO A 6 4.94 -11.37 9.53
CA PRO A 6 4.94 -12.71 10.14
C PRO A 6 4.11 -12.81 11.43
N HIS A 7 3.72 -14.02 11.81
CA HIS A 7 3.18 -14.30 13.14
C HIS A 7 4.31 -14.25 14.19
N GLY A 8 4.07 -13.64 15.36
CA GLY A 8 4.99 -13.68 16.50
C GLY A 8 6.09 -12.61 16.56
N VAL A 9 6.10 -11.64 15.64
CA VAL A 9 6.98 -10.46 15.80
C VAL A 9 6.43 -9.58 16.91
N SER A 10 7.23 -9.31 17.94
CA SER A 10 6.91 -8.26 18.92
C SER A 10 6.99 -6.92 18.20
N MET A 11 5.85 -6.27 18.06
CA MET A 11 5.70 -5.00 17.37
C MET A 11 5.18 -3.98 18.36
N ALA A 12 5.79 -2.80 18.36
CA ALA A 12 5.33 -1.67 19.14
C ALA A 12 5.12 -0.47 18.22
N MET A 13 4.40 0.53 18.73
CA MET A 13 4.44 1.87 18.15
C MET A 13 5.68 2.58 18.69
N GLY A 14 6.43 3.22 17.80
CA GLY A 14 7.61 3.98 18.16
C GLY A 14 7.74 5.26 17.32
N GLU A 15 8.61 6.15 17.78
CA GLU A 15 8.93 7.38 17.06
C GLU A 15 9.93 7.13 15.92
N TRP A 16 9.80 7.94 14.88
CA TRP A 16 10.74 7.98 13.76
C TRP A 16 12.00 8.75 14.18
N ARG A 17 13.13 8.05 14.31
CA ARG A 17 14.45 8.68 14.54
C ARG A 17 15.12 9.21 13.27
N ARG A 18 14.47 9.04 12.11
CA ARG A 18 14.91 9.47 10.79
C ARG A 18 13.70 9.90 9.95
N PRO A 19 13.89 10.73 8.91
CA PRO A 19 12.81 11.06 7.99
C PRO A 19 12.15 9.78 7.41
N PRO A 20 10.81 9.78 7.27
CA PRO A 20 10.09 8.67 6.67
C PRO A 20 10.48 8.47 5.20
N ARG A 21 10.52 7.21 4.77
CA ARG A 21 10.92 6.79 3.42
C ARG A 21 9.87 5.85 2.82
N PRO A 22 9.81 5.71 1.49
CA PRO A 22 9.01 4.67 0.87
C PRO A 22 9.35 3.28 1.43
N GLY A 23 8.34 2.46 1.71
CA GLY A 23 8.44 1.12 2.27
C GLY A 23 8.32 1.06 3.80
N ASP A 24 8.56 2.18 4.48
CA ASP A 24 8.44 2.28 5.93
C ASP A 24 7.03 1.95 6.43
N LEU A 25 6.93 1.11 7.47
CA LEU A 25 5.66 0.66 8.03
C LEU A 25 5.17 1.59 9.13
N VAL A 26 3.90 1.98 9.05
CA VAL A 26 3.25 2.91 9.97
C VAL A 26 1.97 2.32 10.55
N VAL A 27 1.65 2.73 11.77
CA VAL A 27 0.32 2.56 12.34
C VAL A 27 -0.46 3.84 12.10
N GLY A 28 -1.61 3.71 11.45
CA GLY A 28 -2.50 4.82 11.12
C GLY A 28 -3.88 4.61 11.70
N ARG A 29 -4.50 5.67 12.21
CA ARG A 29 -5.90 5.72 12.62
C ARG A 29 -6.73 6.27 11.47
N ILE A 30 -7.81 5.58 11.12
CA ILE A 30 -8.78 6.10 10.15
C ILE A 30 -9.55 7.25 10.81
N THR A 31 -9.46 8.45 10.24
CA THR A 31 -10.20 9.62 10.72
C THR A 31 -11.47 9.86 9.93
N GLU A 32 -11.42 9.65 8.61
CA GLU A 32 -12.57 9.83 7.71
C GLU A 32 -12.54 8.79 6.57
N ILE A 33 -13.72 8.26 6.22
CA ILE A 33 -13.88 7.27 5.14
C ILE A 33 -14.13 8.00 3.82
N GLY A 34 -13.32 7.66 2.81
CA GLY A 34 -13.45 8.14 1.43
C GLY A 34 -13.53 7.00 0.43
N VAL A 35 -12.96 7.17 -0.76
CA VAL A 35 -13.01 6.20 -1.88
C VAL A 35 -12.52 4.79 -1.49
N HIS A 36 -11.49 4.72 -0.65
CA HIS A 36 -10.97 3.45 -0.16
C HIS A 36 -11.63 3.13 1.19
N ASP A 37 -12.87 2.66 1.13
CA ASP A 37 -13.69 2.25 2.28
C ASP A 37 -13.40 0.81 2.75
N HIS A 38 -12.48 0.12 2.07
CA HIS A 38 -11.98 -1.19 2.44
C HIS A 38 -10.47 -1.23 2.40
N ALA A 39 -9.89 -2.06 3.27
CA ALA A 39 -8.49 -2.45 3.23
C ALA A 39 -8.33 -3.96 3.08
N GLU A 40 -7.24 -4.38 2.46
CA GLU A 40 -6.82 -5.77 2.44
C GLU A 40 -6.23 -6.17 3.80
N SER A 41 -6.73 -7.26 4.37
CA SER A 41 -6.17 -7.90 5.56
C SER A 41 -4.87 -8.63 5.24
N ARG A 42 -4.10 -9.01 6.26
CA ARG A 42 -2.88 -9.81 6.13
C ARG A 42 -3.11 -11.13 5.37
N ASN A 43 -4.34 -11.67 5.41
CA ASN A 43 -4.71 -12.91 4.72
C ASN A 43 -5.31 -12.67 3.32
N GLY A 44 -5.18 -11.46 2.75
CA GLY A 44 -5.75 -11.12 1.45
C GLY A 44 -7.26 -10.87 1.45
N ARG A 45 -7.92 -10.90 2.62
CA ARG A 45 -9.35 -10.67 2.74
C ARG A 45 -9.66 -9.18 2.67
N ARG A 46 -10.65 -8.79 1.87
CA ARG A 46 -11.18 -7.43 1.86
C ARG A 46 -11.98 -7.18 3.14
N MET A 47 -11.60 -6.17 3.92
CA MET A 47 -12.28 -5.77 5.16
C MET A 47 -12.75 -4.33 5.06
N ARG A 48 -13.96 -4.05 5.54
CA ARG A 48 -14.51 -2.70 5.58
C ARG A 48 -13.83 -1.89 6.68
N LEU A 49 -13.57 -0.61 6.39
CA LEU A 49 -12.97 0.34 7.32
C LEU A 49 -14.05 1.19 7.99
N TYR A 50 -13.81 1.55 9.24
CA TYR A 50 -14.62 2.47 10.04
C TYR A 50 -13.75 3.56 10.67
N GLY A 51 -14.36 4.70 10.98
CA GLY A 51 -13.69 5.76 11.73
C GLY A 51 -13.20 5.25 13.08
N GLY A 52 -11.95 5.56 13.42
CA GLY A 52 -11.26 5.10 14.62
C GLY A 52 -10.47 3.80 14.46
N ASP A 53 -10.64 3.05 13.37
CA ASP A 53 -9.89 1.83 13.11
C ASP A 53 -8.38 2.10 13.06
N LEU A 54 -7.61 1.20 13.66
CA LEU A 54 -6.15 1.19 13.51
C LEU A 54 -5.74 0.22 12.40
N ILE A 55 -4.97 0.74 11.46
CA ILE A 55 -4.41 -0.02 10.35
C ILE A 55 -2.88 0.02 10.37
N VAL A 56 -2.27 -1.04 9.85
CA VAL A 56 -0.86 -1.01 9.46
C VAL A 56 -0.79 -0.74 7.96
N GLY A 57 -0.11 0.33 7.59
CA GLY A 57 0.14 0.71 6.21
C GLY A 57 1.64 0.77 5.90
N ALA A 58 1.97 0.83 4.62
CA ALA A 58 3.31 1.13 4.15
C ALA A 58 3.32 2.52 3.51
N LEU A 59 4.28 3.36 3.89
CA LEU A 59 4.50 4.63 3.22
C LEU A 59 4.92 4.39 1.78
N GLY A 60 4.31 5.08 0.83
CA GLY A 60 4.68 4.92 -0.57
C GLY A 60 4.12 5.97 -1.49
N ASN A 61 4.74 6.06 -2.68
CA ASN A 61 4.25 6.89 -3.76
C ASN A 61 3.24 6.09 -4.60
N ARG A 62 2.19 6.75 -5.06
CA ARG A 62 1.25 6.21 -6.04
C ARG A 62 1.09 7.21 -7.16
N TYR A 63 1.38 6.76 -8.38
CA TYR A 63 1.12 7.52 -9.60
C TYR A 63 -0.07 6.88 -10.30
N ALA A 64 -1.28 7.37 -10.03
CA ALA A 64 -2.49 6.92 -10.70
C ALA A 64 -3.16 8.11 -11.38
N THR A 65 -3.07 8.16 -12.71
CA THR A 65 -3.64 9.24 -13.54
C THR A 65 -5.13 9.44 -13.33
N ASP A 66 -5.84 8.36 -12.99
CA ASP A 66 -7.30 8.33 -12.96
C ASP A 66 -7.87 8.46 -11.53
N LEU A 67 -7.02 8.47 -10.50
CA LEU A 67 -7.44 8.50 -9.10
C LEU A 67 -6.64 9.54 -8.31
N TYR A 68 -5.53 9.12 -7.73
CA TYR A 68 -4.71 9.99 -6.89
C TYR A 68 -3.26 9.84 -7.26
N GLU A 69 -2.61 10.98 -7.42
CA GLU A 69 -1.17 11.08 -7.32
C GLU A 69 -0.82 11.40 -5.86
N GLY A 70 -0.04 10.54 -5.24
CA GLY A 70 0.35 10.72 -3.85
C GLY A 70 1.79 10.35 -3.58
N TYR A 71 2.36 11.01 -2.58
CA TYR A 71 3.78 10.92 -2.23
C TYR A 71 3.96 10.68 -0.73
N VAL A 72 5.08 10.06 -0.37
CA VAL A 72 5.52 10.02 1.03
C VAL A 72 5.80 11.45 1.51
N ILE A 73 5.19 11.83 2.62
CA ILE A 73 5.46 13.11 3.29
C ILE A 73 5.75 12.88 4.77
N ASP A 74 6.52 13.79 5.36
CA ASP A 74 6.75 13.84 6.80
C ASP A 74 5.62 14.64 7.47
N SER A 75 4.46 14.00 7.62
CA SER A 75 3.27 14.58 8.23
C SER A 75 2.46 13.51 8.96
N PRO A 76 1.87 13.85 10.11
CA PRO A 76 0.92 12.96 10.79
C PRO A 76 -0.39 12.81 10.02
N SER A 77 -0.78 13.80 9.19
CA SER A 77 -1.97 13.71 8.35
C SER A 77 -1.60 13.15 6.98
N ALA A 78 -2.18 12.01 6.64
CA ALA A 78 -1.97 11.31 5.38
C ALA A 78 -3.30 10.73 4.84
N HIS A 79 -3.20 10.02 3.72
CA HIS A 79 -4.32 9.39 3.04
C HIS A 79 -4.00 7.93 2.74
N LEU A 80 -5.05 7.10 2.73
CA LEU A 80 -4.95 5.76 2.18
C LEU A 80 -4.93 5.87 0.66
N LEU A 81 -3.76 5.71 0.06
CA LEU A 81 -3.56 5.79 -1.38
C LEU A 81 -4.02 4.55 -2.10
N THR A 82 -4.10 3.37 -1.47
CA THR A 82 -4.63 2.14 -2.08
C THR A 82 -5.35 1.29 -1.06
N ALA A 83 -6.32 0.47 -1.50
CA ALA A 83 -6.92 -0.58 -0.65
C ALA A 83 -5.89 -1.61 -0.13
N GLY A 84 -4.74 -1.75 -0.80
CA GLY A 84 -3.62 -2.60 -0.35
C GLY A 84 -2.93 -2.09 0.93
N GLY A 85 -3.17 -0.83 1.32
CA GLY A 85 -2.56 -0.23 2.51
C GLY A 85 -1.34 0.64 2.22
N VAL A 86 -1.23 1.21 1.01
CA VAL A 86 -0.24 2.26 0.75
C VAL A 86 -0.76 3.56 1.36
N VAL A 87 0.07 4.23 2.15
CA VAL A 87 -0.25 5.49 2.84
C VAL A 87 0.69 6.59 2.33
N GLY A 88 0.14 7.77 2.11
CA GLY A 88 0.88 8.95 1.68
C GLY A 88 -0.07 10.12 1.49
N SER A 89 0.45 11.27 1.05
CA SER A 89 -0.40 12.44 0.81
C SER A 89 -0.73 12.62 -0.64
N VAL A 90 -2.03 12.77 -0.92
CA VAL A 90 -2.53 13.13 -2.24
C VAL A 90 -2.09 14.56 -2.55
N VAL A 91 -1.42 14.73 -3.68
CA VAL A 91 -0.91 16.04 -4.16
C VAL A 91 -1.71 16.51 -5.38
N SER A 92 -2.23 15.57 -6.18
CA SER A 92 -3.16 15.86 -7.26
C SER A 92 -4.27 14.80 -7.31
N SER A 93 -5.47 15.25 -7.65
CA SER A 93 -6.65 14.42 -7.88
C SER A 93 -7.35 14.89 -9.16
N HIS A 94 -7.95 13.96 -9.89
CA HIS A 94 -8.84 14.34 -10.99
C HIS A 94 -10.14 14.97 -10.42
N ASP A 95 -10.61 16.09 -10.99
CA ASP A 95 -11.71 16.93 -10.46
C ASP A 95 -13.05 16.19 -10.22
N ALA A 96 -13.21 14.98 -10.78
CA ALA A 96 -14.43 14.17 -10.66
C ALA A 96 -14.42 13.16 -9.50
N LEU A 97 -13.40 13.17 -8.64
CA LEU A 97 -13.19 12.11 -7.63
C LEU A 97 -13.70 12.49 -6.24
N SER A 98 -14.29 11.52 -5.57
CA SER A 98 -14.63 11.63 -4.15
C SER A 98 -13.37 11.78 -3.29
N GLU A 99 -13.51 12.32 -2.08
CA GLU A 99 -12.39 12.52 -1.16
C GLU A 99 -11.66 11.19 -0.82
N PRO A 100 -10.33 11.21 -0.67
CA PRO A 100 -9.57 10.05 -0.22
C PRO A 100 -9.84 9.74 1.26
N THR A 101 -9.74 8.45 1.64
CA THR A 101 -9.82 8.05 3.05
C THR A 101 -8.66 8.66 3.83
N ARG A 102 -8.96 9.41 4.90
CA ARG A 102 -7.97 10.10 5.72
C ARG A 102 -7.42 9.20 6.81
N VAL A 103 -6.12 9.31 7.02
CA VAL A 103 -5.35 8.52 7.99
C VAL A 103 -4.48 9.45 8.81
N GLU A 104 -4.63 9.40 10.13
CA GLU A 104 -3.70 9.99 11.08
C GLU A 104 -2.61 8.98 11.42
N ILE A 105 -1.35 9.26 11.11
CA ILE A 105 -0.20 8.44 11.49
C ILE A 105 0.04 8.64 12.99
N VAL A 106 -0.23 7.58 13.76
CA VAL A 106 -0.04 7.58 15.21
C VAL A 106 1.36 7.12 15.62
N GLY A 107 2.12 6.51 14.71
CA GLY A 107 3.51 6.12 14.94
C GLY A 107 4.08 5.20 13.87
N GLY A 108 5.40 4.99 13.95
CA GLY A 108 6.08 3.97 13.18
C GLY A 108 5.86 2.59 13.79
N LEU A 109 5.78 1.57 12.94
CA LEU A 109 5.76 0.19 13.38
C LEU A 109 7.19 -0.29 13.60
N VAL A 110 7.57 -0.56 14.84
CA VAL A 110 8.93 -0.96 15.20
C VAL A 110 9.01 -2.44 15.54
N GLY A 111 10.14 -3.07 15.23
CA GLY A 111 10.46 -4.44 15.66
C GLY A 111 10.92 -4.49 17.11
N ALA A 112 11.29 -5.70 17.57
CA ALA A 112 11.74 -5.94 18.95
C ALA A 112 12.95 -5.11 19.40
N THR A 113 13.78 -4.65 18.46
CA THR A 113 14.95 -3.80 18.71
C THR A 113 14.61 -2.31 18.79
N GLY A 114 13.34 -1.93 18.63
CA GLY A 114 12.91 -0.53 18.55
C GLY A 114 13.24 0.15 17.21
N VAL A 115 13.72 -0.60 16.22
CA VAL A 115 14.03 -0.08 14.88
C VAL A 115 12.74 -0.12 14.02
N PRO A 116 12.43 0.95 13.26
CA PRO A 116 11.31 0.97 12.32
C PRO A 116 11.42 -0.14 11.28
N LEU A 117 10.31 -0.82 11.04
CA LEU A 117 10.20 -1.87 10.04
C LEU A 117 9.87 -1.30 8.67
N SER A 118 10.38 -1.93 7.63
CA SER A 118 10.11 -1.64 6.22
C SER A 118 9.52 -2.87 5.53
N THR A 119 8.83 -2.68 4.42
CA THR A 119 8.43 -3.76 3.51
C THR A 119 9.60 -4.61 3.05
N GLU A 120 10.80 -4.04 2.99
CA GLU A 120 12.04 -4.74 2.59
C GLU A 120 12.46 -5.82 3.60
N ASP A 121 12.18 -5.62 4.89
CA ASP A 121 12.50 -6.60 5.94
C ASP A 121 11.71 -7.91 5.79
N PHE A 122 10.68 -7.90 4.95
CA PHE A 122 9.80 -9.03 4.68
C PHE A 122 9.86 -9.49 3.22
N ALA A 123 10.79 -8.94 2.41
CA ALA A 123 10.97 -9.38 1.04
C ALA A 123 11.47 -10.83 1.01
N GLN A 124 10.83 -11.67 0.20
CA GLN A 124 11.36 -13.02 -0.02
C GLN A 124 12.59 -12.95 -0.92
N PRO A 125 13.71 -13.63 -0.56
CA PRO A 125 14.87 -13.68 -1.41
C PRO A 125 14.52 -14.34 -2.74
N ALA A 126 15.14 -13.85 -3.82
CA ALA A 126 15.00 -14.46 -5.13
C ALA A 126 15.46 -15.93 -5.08
N PRO A 127 14.82 -16.86 -5.81
CA PRO A 127 15.26 -18.24 -5.88
C PRO A 127 16.73 -18.32 -6.30
N ALA A 128 17.55 -19.05 -5.54
CA ALA A 128 18.99 -19.18 -5.79
C ALA A 128 19.31 -19.87 -7.14
N THR A 129 18.34 -20.57 -7.74
CA THR A 129 18.50 -21.30 -8.99
C THR A 129 17.64 -20.67 -10.08
N PRO A 130 18.18 -20.41 -11.29
CA PRO A 130 17.39 -19.91 -12.41
C PRO A 130 16.32 -20.95 -12.77
N MET A 131 15.07 -20.64 -12.46
CA MET A 131 13.95 -21.47 -12.88
C MET A 131 13.78 -21.37 -14.39
N ARG A 132 13.37 -22.46 -15.04
CA ARG A 132 13.00 -22.46 -16.46
C ARG A 132 11.90 -21.42 -16.66
N ARG A 133 12.19 -20.35 -17.40
CA ARG A 133 11.27 -19.22 -17.57
C ARG A 133 10.05 -19.69 -18.37
N PRO A 134 8.83 -19.52 -17.86
CA PRO A 134 7.63 -19.82 -18.64
C PRO A 134 7.56 -18.87 -19.86
N PRO A 135 6.88 -19.29 -20.95
CA PRO A 135 6.53 -18.36 -22.03
C PRO A 135 5.90 -17.10 -21.46
N THR A 136 6.50 -15.95 -21.76
CA THR A 136 6.09 -14.65 -21.22
C THR A 136 5.52 -13.81 -22.34
N LEU A 137 4.26 -13.40 -22.19
CA LEU A 137 3.59 -12.49 -23.11
C LEU A 137 3.35 -11.16 -22.39
N VAL A 138 3.68 -10.04 -23.04
CA VAL A 138 3.50 -8.70 -22.48
C VAL A 138 2.42 -7.96 -23.27
N VAL A 139 1.40 -7.48 -22.56
CA VAL A 139 0.34 -6.63 -23.13
C VAL A 139 0.59 -5.19 -22.70
N VAL A 140 0.96 -4.33 -23.65
CA VAL A 140 1.27 -2.91 -23.43
C VAL A 140 0.15 -2.03 -23.97
N GLY A 141 -0.13 -0.91 -23.31
CA GLY A 141 -1.11 0.09 -23.74
C GLY A 141 -0.76 1.47 -23.19
N SER A 142 -1.27 2.53 -23.83
CA SER A 142 -0.85 3.93 -23.62
C SER A 142 -1.32 4.59 -22.32
N GLY A 143 -2.10 3.91 -21.49
CA GLY A 143 -2.68 4.47 -20.26
C GLY A 143 -3.50 3.45 -19.48
N MET A 144 -4.11 3.86 -18.36
CA MET A 144 -5.08 3.05 -17.60
C MET A 144 -6.38 2.85 -18.42
N ASN A 145 -7.16 1.81 -18.12
CA ASN A 145 -8.42 1.48 -18.80
C ASN A 145 -8.39 1.30 -20.35
N THR A 146 -7.20 1.12 -20.96
CA THR A 146 -7.03 0.91 -22.42
C THR A 146 -7.30 -0.54 -22.89
N GLY A 147 -8.01 -1.35 -22.11
CA GLY A 147 -8.34 -2.74 -22.47
C GLY A 147 -7.23 -3.78 -22.26
N LYS A 148 -6.07 -3.42 -21.68
CA LYS A 148 -4.95 -4.35 -21.42
C LYS A 148 -5.39 -5.62 -20.68
N THR A 149 -6.19 -5.47 -19.61
CA THR A 149 -6.71 -6.61 -18.83
C THR A 149 -7.67 -7.48 -19.64
N THR A 150 -8.51 -6.85 -20.47
CA THR A 150 -9.44 -7.55 -21.35
C THR A 150 -8.70 -8.39 -22.38
N VAL A 151 -7.67 -7.83 -23.03
CA VAL A 151 -6.82 -8.53 -23.99
C VAL A 151 -6.10 -9.69 -23.31
N ALA A 152 -5.50 -9.47 -22.13
CA ALA A 152 -4.87 -10.55 -21.36
C ALA A 152 -5.86 -11.68 -21.03
N ALA A 153 -7.09 -11.34 -20.62
CA ALA A 153 -8.13 -12.33 -20.33
C ALA A 153 -8.64 -13.08 -21.56
N ALA A 154 -8.64 -12.44 -22.74
CA ALA A 154 -8.98 -13.09 -24.01
C ALA A 154 -7.89 -14.10 -24.40
N LEU A 155 -6.63 -13.69 -24.34
CA LEU A 155 -5.47 -14.56 -24.64
C LEU A 155 -5.39 -15.79 -23.72
N ILE A 156 -5.80 -15.66 -22.46
CA ILE A 156 -5.88 -16.79 -21.52
C ILE A 156 -7.01 -17.76 -21.89
N ARG A 157 -8.11 -17.25 -22.47
CA ARG A 157 -9.32 -18.05 -22.77
C ARG A 157 -9.27 -18.77 -24.13
N GLY A 158 -8.48 -18.27 -25.08
CA GLY A 158 -8.42 -18.78 -26.46
C GLY A 158 -9.35 -18.01 -27.37
#